data_AF-A0A525JNW9-F1
#
_entry.id   AF-A0A525JNW9-F1
#
_cell.length_a   1.000
_cell.length_b   1.000
_cell.length_c   1.000
_cell.angle_alpha   90.00
_cell.angle_beta   90.00
_cell.angle_gamma   90.00
#
_symmetry.space_group_name_H-M   'P 1'
#
loop_
_entity.id
_entity.type
_entity.pdbx_description
1 polymer ?
#
loop_
_entity_poly.entity_id
_entity_poly.type
_entity_poly.pdbx_seq_one_letter_code
_entity_poly.pdbx_strand_id
1 'polypeptide(L)'
;MAAVEGIRSVVEQAIQKAAQATGVDFSFLLKTAGRESGLNPGARAGSSSAAGLFQFVQQTWLSTLKQHGAKHGYARYAELIEKGADGRYHVNGEEARRAVMDLRLDPHAASLMAGELTSDSAAYLKGRTGRDPTAGELYAAHFLGPQGSAKLIEAVEKQPSATAAHLFPDAAHANKAIFYPGGQAATVGQVYANLTKVAGSAAPIEPAPAQPSEDGGFIQYASARALDHQAQQAELVSMILRSAQSSDEMGVGARLTGSFFTTEMLKVLSESRHS
;
A
#
# COMPACT_ATOMS: atom_id res chain seq x y z
N MET A 1 24.96 2.80 8.47
CA MET A 1 24.37 3.33 9.74
C MET A 1 23.69 4.67 9.48
N ALA A 2 24.40 5.74 9.08
CA ALA A 2 23.80 7.07 8.85
C ALA A 2 22.63 7.13 7.83
N ALA A 3 22.71 6.39 6.72
CA ALA A 3 21.63 6.36 5.73
C ALA A 3 20.33 5.70 6.23
N VAL A 4 20.43 4.69 7.10
CA VAL A 4 19.27 3.99 7.69
C VAL A 4 18.58 4.88 8.71
N GLU A 5 19.36 5.62 9.49
CA GLU A 5 18.87 6.61 10.47
C GLU A 5 18.17 7.79 9.77
N GLY A 6 18.71 8.24 8.64
CA GLY A 6 18.07 9.24 7.78
C GLY A 6 16.72 8.79 7.20
N ILE A 7 16.62 7.55 6.69
CA ILE A 7 15.34 7.02 6.15
C ILE A 7 14.28 6.91 7.24
N ARG A 8 14.67 6.43 8.43
CA ARG A 8 13.75 6.33 9.57
C ARG A 8 13.20 7.69 9.98
N SER A 9 14.06 8.70 10.04
CA SER A 9 13.68 10.10 10.30
C SER A 9 12.66 10.63 9.28
N VAL A 10 12.87 10.35 7.97
CA VAL A 10 11.94 10.76 6.90
C VAL A 10 10.59 10.08 7.05
N VAL A 11 10.57 8.77 7.35
CA VAL A 11 9.33 8.01 7.55
C VAL A 11 8.54 8.53 8.75
N GLU A 12 9.20 8.75 9.89
CA GLU A 12 8.54 9.26 11.10
C GLU A 12 7.94 10.66 10.87
N GLN A 13 8.66 11.56 10.20
CA GLN A 13 8.14 12.88 9.83
C GLN A 13 6.95 12.80 8.86
N ALA A 14 7.00 11.91 7.87
CA ALA A 14 5.89 11.72 6.93
C ALA A 14 4.63 11.23 7.65
N ILE A 15 4.78 10.29 8.59
CA ILE A 15 3.67 9.78 9.42
C ILE A 15 3.14 10.87 10.34
N GLN A 16 4.00 11.69 10.93
CA GLN A 16 3.60 12.82 11.79
C GLN A 16 2.78 13.87 11.02
N LYS A 17 3.24 14.25 9.83
CA LYS A 17 2.50 15.19 8.97
C LYS A 17 1.14 14.62 8.56
N ALA A 18 1.09 13.35 8.19
CA ALA A 18 -0.16 12.69 7.83
C ALA A 18 -1.15 12.66 9.01
N ALA A 19 -0.68 12.30 10.21
CA ALA A 19 -1.49 12.31 11.43
C ALA A 19 -2.14 13.68 11.67
N GLN A 20 -1.36 14.76 11.54
CA GLN A 20 -1.85 16.13 11.68
C GLN A 20 -2.86 16.50 10.58
N ALA A 21 -2.59 16.14 9.33
CA ALA A 21 -3.43 16.51 8.19
C ALA A 21 -4.77 15.76 8.15
N THR A 22 -4.83 14.52 8.65
CA THR A 22 -6.02 13.68 8.59
C THR A 22 -6.74 13.54 9.93
N GLY A 23 -6.15 14.03 11.02
CA GLY A 23 -6.70 13.93 12.37
C GLY A 23 -6.63 12.52 12.98
N VAL A 24 -5.85 11.62 12.38
CA VAL A 24 -5.64 10.26 12.90
C VAL A 24 -4.46 10.26 13.86
N ASP A 25 -4.53 9.48 14.94
CA ASP A 25 -3.46 9.39 15.92
C ASP A 25 -2.12 8.95 15.29
N PHE A 26 -1.05 9.69 15.61
CA PHE A 26 0.31 9.40 15.13
C PHE A 26 0.77 8.01 15.56
N SER A 27 0.52 7.62 16.82
CA SER A 27 0.97 6.34 17.35
C SER A 27 0.29 5.17 16.66
N PHE A 28 -0.99 5.33 16.30
CA PHE A 28 -1.72 4.38 15.48
C PHE A 28 -1.06 4.19 14.11
N LEU A 29 -0.83 5.28 13.35
CA LEU A 29 -0.23 5.18 12.03
C LEU A 29 1.19 4.59 12.08
N LEU A 30 1.99 4.99 13.08
CA LEU A 30 3.35 4.48 13.26
C LEU A 30 3.36 2.97 13.56
N LYS A 31 2.47 2.50 14.45
CA LYS A 31 2.32 1.07 14.75
C LYS A 31 1.83 0.28 13.54
N THR A 32 0.87 0.81 12.79
CA THR A 32 0.39 0.16 11.56
C THR A 32 1.52 0.05 10.55
N ALA A 33 2.26 1.12 10.25
CA ALA A 33 3.41 1.06 9.33
C ALA A 33 4.52 0.09 9.82
N GLY A 34 4.77 0.06 11.13
CA GLY A 34 5.70 -0.89 11.74
C GLY A 34 5.28 -2.34 11.55
N ARG A 35 3.98 -2.62 11.65
CA ARG A 35 3.43 -3.97 11.44
C ARG A 35 3.40 -4.38 9.97
N GLU A 36 2.97 -3.49 9.10
CA GLU A 36 2.75 -3.81 7.69
C GLU A 36 4.07 -3.94 6.92
N SER A 37 5.08 -3.12 7.24
CA SER A 37 6.33 -3.11 6.47
C SER A 37 7.61 -3.07 7.31
N GLY A 38 7.53 -3.03 8.63
CA GLY A 38 8.70 -2.75 9.47
C GLY A 38 9.24 -1.34 9.25
N LEU A 39 8.38 -0.36 8.94
CA LEU A 39 8.74 1.00 8.55
C LEU A 39 9.58 1.09 7.25
N ASN A 40 9.54 0.06 6.40
CA ASN A 40 10.22 0.07 5.11
C ASN A 40 9.30 0.62 4.00
N PRO A 41 9.56 1.80 3.43
CA PRO A 41 8.74 2.36 2.35
C PRO A 41 8.89 1.61 1.02
N GLY A 42 9.97 0.84 0.84
CA GLY A 42 10.20 0.01 -0.34
C GLY A 42 9.60 -1.40 -0.25
N ALA A 43 8.90 -1.74 0.83
CA ALA A 43 8.36 -3.08 1.03
C ALA A 43 7.35 -3.48 -0.06
N ARG A 44 7.47 -4.70 -0.58
CA ARG A 44 6.57 -5.30 -1.57
C ARG A 44 6.24 -6.73 -1.15
N ALA A 45 4.96 -7.07 -1.12
CA ALA A 45 4.53 -8.44 -0.85
C ALA A 45 4.80 -9.36 -2.05
N GLY A 46 5.26 -10.58 -1.81
CA GLY A 46 5.52 -11.56 -2.88
C GLY A 46 4.28 -12.25 -3.42
N SER A 47 3.16 -12.24 -2.69
CA SER A 47 1.93 -12.97 -3.00
C SER A 47 0.74 -12.07 -3.38
N SER A 48 0.91 -10.74 -3.35
CA SER A 48 -0.17 -9.79 -3.61
C SER A 48 0.37 -8.50 -4.24
N SER A 49 -0.54 -7.58 -4.57
CA SER A 49 -0.17 -6.26 -5.06
C SER A 49 0.27 -5.29 -3.96
N ALA A 50 0.28 -5.71 -2.68
CA ALA A 50 0.59 -4.86 -1.55
C ALA A 50 2.02 -4.28 -1.63
N ALA A 51 2.13 -2.97 -1.38
CA ALA A 51 3.40 -2.26 -1.43
C ALA A 51 3.39 -1.04 -0.50
N GLY A 52 4.59 -0.58 -0.11
CA GLY A 52 4.79 0.63 0.66
C GLY A 52 4.73 0.45 2.17
N LEU A 53 4.80 1.57 2.89
CA LEU A 53 4.75 1.63 4.36
C LEU A 53 3.52 0.92 4.94
N PHE A 54 2.38 1.05 4.27
CA PHE A 54 1.08 0.56 4.75
C PHE A 54 0.54 -0.60 3.90
N GLN A 55 1.40 -1.25 3.09
CA GLN A 55 1.05 -2.42 2.28
C GLN A 55 -0.25 -2.28 1.47
N PHE A 56 -0.46 -1.10 0.86
CA PHE A 56 -1.64 -0.81 0.07
C PHE A 56 -1.77 -1.77 -1.13
N VAL A 57 -2.86 -2.54 -1.17
CA VAL A 57 -3.26 -3.28 -2.38
C VAL A 57 -3.79 -2.34 -3.45
N GLN A 58 -3.68 -2.74 -4.72
CA GLN A 58 -3.93 -1.88 -5.88
C GLN A 58 -5.29 -1.17 -5.85
N GLN A 59 -6.40 -1.90 -5.65
CA GLN A 59 -7.73 -1.30 -5.74
C GLN A 59 -7.99 -0.31 -4.61
N THR A 60 -7.57 -0.64 -3.38
CA THR A 60 -7.66 0.27 -2.24
C THR A 60 -6.84 1.54 -2.49
N TRP A 61 -5.61 1.40 -2.98
CA TRP A 61 -4.77 2.55 -3.33
C TRP A 61 -5.43 3.48 -4.33
N LEU A 62 -5.90 2.92 -5.46
CA LEU A 62 -6.52 3.71 -6.51
C LEU A 62 -7.79 4.39 -6.02
N SER A 63 -8.62 3.69 -5.24
CA SER A 63 -9.83 4.26 -4.66
C SER A 63 -9.52 5.42 -3.70
N THR A 64 -8.60 5.21 -2.76
CA THR A 64 -8.24 6.23 -1.76
C THR A 64 -7.59 7.44 -2.42
N LEU A 65 -6.65 7.23 -3.35
CA LEU A 65 -5.99 8.32 -4.08
C LEU A 65 -6.98 9.07 -4.98
N LYS A 66 -7.94 8.39 -5.62
CA LYS A 66 -8.99 9.05 -6.39
C LYS A 66 -9.83 9.99 -5.53
N GLN A 67 -10.18 9.55 -4.32
CA GLN A 67 -11.07 10.29 -3.42
C GLN A 67 -10.36 11.46 -2.74
N HIS A 68 -9.14 11.24 -2.27
CA HIS A 68 -8.46 12.18 -1.37
C HIS A 68 -7.20 12.81 -1.96
N GLY A 69 -6.68 12.30 -3.08
CA GLY A 69 -5.42 12.76 -3.64
C GLY A 69 -5.39 14.26 -3.92
N ALA A 70 -6.50 14.83 -4.43
CA ALA A 70 -6.60 16.26 -4.71
C ALA A 70 -6.45 17.14 -3.46
N LYS A 71 -7.02 16.71 -2.32
CA LYS A 71 -6.90 17.40 -1.02
C LYS A 71 -5.44 17.55 -0.56
N HIS A 72 -4.58 16.64 -1.03
CA HIS A 72 -3.19 16.49 -0.58
C HIS A 72 -2.15 16.81 -1.65
N GLY A 73 -2.54 17.55 -2.71
CA GLY A 73 -1.61 17.95 -3.79
C GLY A 73 -1.35 16.88 -4.85
N TYR A 74 -2.03 15.74 -4.80
CA TYR A 74 -1.95 14.66 -5.79
C TYR A 74 -3.09 14.70 -6.83
N ALA A 75 -3.72 15.86 -7.04
CA ALA A 75 -4.85 16.03 -7.97
C ALA A 75 -4.56 15.46 -9.37
N ARG A 76 -3.38 15.78 -9.92
CA ARG A 76 -2.95 15.28 -11.24
C ARG A 76 -2.87 13.76 -11.33
N TYR A 77 -2.56 13.07 -10.22
CA TYR A 77 -2.55 11.61 -10.18
C TYR A 77 -3.96 11.05 -9.99
N ALA A 78 -4.78 11.70 -9.16
CA ALA A 78 -6.18 11.32 -8.93
C ALA A 78 -7.05 11.46 -10.19
N GLU A 79 -6.76 12.45 -11.05
CA GLU A 79 -7.44 12.65 -12.33
C GLU A 79 -7.20 11.50 -13.32
N LEU A 80 -6.01 10.88 -13.30
CA LEU A 80 -5.67 9.73 -14.14
C LEU A 80 -6.42 8.45 -13.77
N ILE A 81 -7.04 8.43 -12.58
CA ILE A 81 -7.77 7.27 -12.08
C ILE A 81 -9.23 7.37 -12.51
N GLU A 82 -9.68 6.39 -13.24
CA GLU A 82 -11.07 6.24 -13.68
C GLU A 82 -11.77 5.15 -12.87
N LYS A 83 -13.08 5.30 -12.70
CA LYS A 83 -13.94 4.25 -12.14
C LYS A 83 -14.76 3.65 -13.26
N GLY A 84 -14.56 2.36 -13.53
CA GLY A 84 -15.29 1.61 -14.54
C GLY A 84 -16.75 1.38 -14.16
N ALA A 85 -17.56 0.94 -15.12
CA ALA A 85 -18.96 0.59 -14.91
C ALA A 85 -19.13 -0.60 -13.95
N ASP A 86 -18.10 -1.44 -13.80
CA ASP A 86 -18.01 -2.53 -12.82
C ASP A 86 -17.66 -2.04 -11.39
N GLY A 87 -17.49 -0.73 -11.22
CA GLY A 87 -17.15 -0.10 -9.95
C GLY A 87 -15.68 -0.19 -9.58
N ARG A 88 -14.83 -0.81 -10.40
CA ARG A 88 -13.38 -0.92 -10.16
C ARG A 88 -12.64 0.33 -10.61
N TYR A 89 -11.48 0.56 -10.01
CA TYR A 89 -10.62 1.68 -10.39
C TYR A 89 -9.49 1.20 -11.32
N HIS A 90 -9.24 1.96 -12.38
CA HIS A 90 -8.19 1.71 -13.35
C HIS A 90 -7.47 3.01 -13.75
N VAL A 91 -6.29 2.87 -14.34
CA VAL A 91 -5.49 3.96 -14.90
C VAL A 91 -5.12 3.54 -16.31
N ASN A 92 -5.40 4.39 -17.28
CA ASN A 92 -5.12 4.13 -18.70
C ASN A 92 -3.66 4.48 -19.02
N GLY A 93 -2.99 3.61 -19.79
CA GLY A 93 -1.56 3.75 -20.14
C GLY A 93 -0.61 3.15 -19.10
N GLU A 94 0.46 2.50 -19.55
CA GLU A 94 1.39 1.79 -18.66
C GLU A 94 2.19 2.76 -17.80
N GLU A 95 2.69 3.85 -18.39
CA GLU A 95 3.51 4.86 -17.73
C GLU A 95 2.71 5.59 -16.66
N ALA A 96 1.49 6.00 -16.99
CA ALA A 96 0.57 6.64 -16.05
C ALA A 96 0.23 5.70 -14.88
N ARG A 97 -0.08 4.42 -15.20
CA ARG A 97 -0.34 3.41 -14.17
C ARG A 97 0.88 3.21 -13.27
N ARG A 98 2.09 3.15 -13.82
CA ARG A 98 3.33 3.03 -13.04
C ARG A 98 3.48 4.24 -12.11
N ALA A 99 3.37 5.46 -12.64
CA ALA A 99 3.50 6.69 -11.86
C ALA A 99 2.50 6.77 -10.69
N VAL A 100 1.22 6.43 -10.95
CA VAL A 100 0.18 6.39 -9.90
C VAL A 100 0.49 5.32 -8.84
N MET A 101 0.96 4.15 -9.26
CA MET A 101 1.16 3.01 -8.36
C MET A 101 2.46 3.10 -7.54
N ASP A 102 3.47 3.78 -8.04
CA ASP A 102 4.76 3.98 -7.37
C ASP A 102 4.68 5.02 -6.24
N LEU A 103 3.66 5.88 -6.25
CA LEU A 103 3.36 6.75 -5.10
C LEU A 103 3.09 5.96 -3.80
N ARG A 104 2.76 4.67 -3.86
CA ARG A 104 2.68 3.82 -2.66
C ARG A 104 4.03 3.67 -1.95
N LEU A 105 5.12 3.81 -2.68
CA LEU A 105 6.49 3.75 -2.15
C LEU A 105 6.97 5.11 -1.64
N ASP A 106 6.21 6.18 -1.87
CA ASP A 106 6.50 7.50 -1.33
C ASP A 106 5.99 7.58 0.11
N PRO A 107 6.87 7.79 1.12
CA PRO A 107 6.46 7.81 2.52
C PRO A 107 5.36 8.82 2.82
N HIS A 108 5.39 9.98 2.16
CA HIS A 108 4.44 11.07 2.39
C HIS A 108 3.07 10.75 1.79
N ALA A 109 3.02 10.38 0.50
CA ALA A 109 1.77 10.01 -0.16
C ALA A 109 1.12 8.79 0.53
N ALA A 110 1.92 7.76 0.83
CA ALA A 110 1.43 6.56 1.50
C ALA A 110 0.86 6.86 2.89
N SER A 111 1.53 7.71 3.67
CA SER A 111 1.05 8.08 5.02
C SER A 111 -0.23 8.90 4.98
N LEU A 112 -0.34 9.87 4.05
CA LEU A 112 -1.56 10.68 3.89
C LEU A 112 -2.75 9.82 3.48
N MET A 113 -2.58 8.95 2.49
CA MET A 113 -3.65 8.04 2.06
C MET A 113 -4.01 7.03 3.15
N ALA A 114 -3.06 6.57 3.96
CA ALA A 114 -3.35 5.71 5.11
C ALA A 114 -4.16 6.45 6.19
N GLY A 115 -3.82 7.71 6.45
CA GLY A 115 -4.59 8.59 7.34
C GLY A 115 -6.02 8.79 6.86
N GLU A 116 -6.23 9.11 5.58
CA GLU A 116 -7.57 9.29 5.02
C GLU A 116 -8.38 8.00 5.02
N LEU A 117 -7.79 6.87 4.61
CA LEU A 117 -8.45 5.57 4.66
C LEU A 117 -8.86 5.19 6.09
N THR A 118 -8.02 5.52 7.08
CA THR A 118 -8.33 5.28 8.50
C THR A 118 -9.45 6.20 8.97
N SER A 119 -9.44 7.47 8.59
CA SER A 119 -10.49 8.44 8.91
C SER A 119 -11.85 8.01 8.34
N ASP A 120 -11.88 7.60 7.07
CA ASP A 120 -13.08 7.07 6.41
C ASP A 120 -13.60 5.81 7.13
N SER A 121 -12.68 4.92 7.51
CA SER A 121 -13.02 3.71 8.27
C SER A 121 -13.59 4.07 9.64
N ALA A 122 -13.02 5.07 10.31
CA ALA A 122 -13.50 5.53 11.61
C ALA A 122 -14.93 6.09 11.53
N ALA A 123 -15.18 6.96 10.55
CA ALA A 123 -16.50 7.51 10.30
C ALA A 123 -17.53 6.42 9.97
N TYR A 124 -17.15 5.47 9.10
CA TYR A 124 -18.02 4.34 8.75
C TYR A 124 -18.36 3.48 9.98
N LEU A 125 -17.36 3.08 10.77
CA LEU A 125 -17.57 2.27 11.96
C LEU A 125 -18.44 3.00 12.98
N LYS A 126 -18.15 4.28 13.26
CA LYS A 126 -18.96 5.10 14.16
C LYS A 126 -20.43 5.16 13.74
N GLY A 127 -20.69 5.36 12.45
CA GLY A 127 -22.05 5.37 11.92
C GLY A 127 -22.77 4.02 12.03
N ARG A 128 -22.03 2.91 12.06
CA ARG A 128 -22.59 1.55 12.17
C ARG A 128 -22.76 1.08 13.61
N THR A 129 -21.87 1.46 14.51
CA THR A 129 -21.83 0.96 15.90
C THR A 129 -22.38 1.97 16.91
N GLY A 130 -22.53 3.24 16.53
CA GLY A 130 -23.00 4.32 17.42
C GLY A 130 -21.95 4.80 18.43
N ARG A 131 -20.70 4.33 18.32
CA ARG A 131 -19.58 4.74 19.19
C ARG A 131 -18.29 4.89 18.39
N ASP A 132 -17.33 5.62 18.92
CA ASP A 132 -16.01 5.69 18.29
C ASP A 132 -15.35 4.30 18.27
N PRO A 133 -14.74 3.90 17.14
CA PRO A 133 -14.02 2.64 17.07
C PRO A 133 -12.70 2.71 17.82
N THR A 134 -12.31 1.59 18.40
CA THR A 134 -11.00 1.42 19.00
C THR A 134 -9.92 1.31 17.91
N ALA A 135 -8.66 1.58 18.27
CA ALA A 135 -7.52 1.34 17.37
C ALA A 135 -7.48 -0.11 16.85
N GLY A 136 -7.88 -1.09 17.66
CA GLY A 136 -7.97 -2.49 17.24
C GLY A 136 -9.03 -2.71 16.16
N GLU A 137 -10.19 -2.07 16.29
CA GLU A 137 -11.28 -2.16 15.30
C GLU A 137 -10.95 -1.43 14.00
N LEU A 138 -10.19 -0.32 14.08
CA LEU A 138 -9.62 0.34 12.91
C LEU A 138 -8.58 -0.53 12.22
N TYR A 139 -7.74 -1.24 12.97
CA TYR A 139 -6.84 -2.24 12.39
C TYR A 139 -7.62 -3.38 11.72
N ALA A 140 -8.69 -3.87 12.35
CA ALA A 140 -9.57 -4.86 11.74
C ALA A 140 -10.22 -4.34 10.46
N ALA A 141 -10.51 -3.04 10.36
CA ALA A 141 -11.02 -2.41 9.14
C ALA A 141 -9.97 -2.33 8.03
N HIS A 142 -8.68 -2.14 8.35
CA HIS A 142 -7.61 -2.26 7.37
C HIS A 142 -7.55 -3.67 6.76
N PHE A 143 -7.73 -4.71 7.59
CA PHE A 143 -7.64 -6.10 7.18
C PHE A 143 -8.90 -6.64 6.46
N LEU A 144 -10.09 -6.37 6.99
CA LEU A 144 -11.38 -6.88 6.48
C LEU A 144 -12.15 -5.88 5.61
N GLY A 145 -11.66 -4.65 5.49
CA GLY A 145 -12.44 -3.51 5.03
C GLY A 145 -13.39 -2.97 6.12
N PRO A 146 -13.89 -1.72 5.98
CA PRO A 146 -14.78 -1.10 6.97
C PRO A 146 -16.07 -1.90 7.21
N GLN A 147 -16.67 -2.44 6.14
CA GLN A 147 -17.89 -3.25 6.24
C GLN A 147 -17.64 -4.55 7.00
N GLY A 148 -16.52 -5.23 6.70
CA GLY A 148 -16.13 -6.46 7.36
C GLY A 148 -15.84 -6.25 8.85
N SER A 149 -15.15 -5.17 9.20
CA SER A 149 -14.91 -4.80 10.60
C SER A 149 -16.21 -4.48 11.34
N ALA A 150 -17.12 -3.69 10.76
CA ALA A 150 -18.42 -3.44 11.37
C ALA A 150 -19.21 -4.74 11.63
N LYS A 151 -19.22 -5.66 10.64
CA LYS A 151 -19.85 -6.97 10.79
C LYS A 151 -19.19 -7.79 11.89
N LEU A 152 -17.86 -7.69 12.05
CA LEU A 152 -17.13 -8.41 13.09
C LEU A 152 -17.46 -7.87 14.49
N ILE A 153 -17.55 -6.55 14.63
CA ILE A 153 -17.95 -5.88 15.88
C ILE A 153 -19.36 -6.32 16.28
N GLU A 154 -20.32 -6.25 15.35
CA GLU A 154 -21.68 -6.70 15.61
C GLU A 154 -21.75 -8.20 15.96
N ALA A 155 -20.97 -9.02 15.25
CA ALA A 155 -20.95 -10.46 15.47
C ALA A 155 -20.34 -10.84 16.83
N VAL A 156 -19.31 -10.12 17.31
CA VAL A 156 -18.70 -10.44 18.62
C VAL A 156 -19.64 -10.07 19.78
N GLU A 157 -20.48 -9.05 19.61
CA GLU A 157 -21.50 -8.67 20.60
C GLU A 157 -22.64 -9.69 20.63
N LYS A 158 -23.09 -10.17 19.47
CA LYS A 158 -24.29 -11.04 19.37
C LYS A 158 -24.00 -12.53 19.49
N GLN A 159 -22.89 -12.99 18.91
CA GLN A 159 -22.58 -14.41 18.73
C GLN A 159 -21.07 -14.70 18.79
N PRO A 160 -20.39 -14.39 19.91
CA PRO A 160 -18.93 -14.52 20.01
C PRO A 160 -18.42 -15.96 19.83
N SER A 161 -19.26 -16.96 20.12
CA SER A 161 -18.93 -18.39 20.01
C SER A 161 -19.16 -18.97 18.61
N ALA A 162 -19.77 -18.21 17.68
CA ALA A 162 -20.03 -18.69 16.33
C ALA A 162 -18.72 -18.85 15.54
N THR A 163 -18.69 -19.77 14.57
CA THR A 163 -17.56 -19.95 13.66
C THR A 163 -17.36 -18.73 12.76
N ALA A 164 -16.22 -18.05 12.87
CA ALA A 164 -15.95 -16.83 12.11
C ALA A 164 -15.92 -17.07 10.60
N ALA A 165 -15.40 -18.22 10.17
CA ALA A 165 -15.31 -18.56 8.75
C ALA A 165 -16.66 -18.66 8.04
N HIS A 166 -17.76 -18.94 8.76
CA HIS A 166 -19.11 -18.91 8.18
C HIS A 166 -19.59 -17.49 7.89
N LEU A 167 -19.14 -16.51 8.68
CA LEU A 167 -19.52 -15.11 8.51
C LEU A 167 -18.61 -14.37 7.54
N PHE A 168 -17.37 -14.82 7.38
CA PHE A 168 -16.34 -14.18 6.55
C PHE A 168 -15.65 -15.18 5.63
N PRO A 169 -16.38 -15.85 4.71
CA PRO A 169 -15.84 -16.94 3.90
C PRO A 169 -14.65 -16.52 3.04
N ASP A 170 -14.71 -15.35 2.39
CA ASP A 170 -13.63 -14.87 1.52
C ASP A 170 -12.37 -14.52 2.33
N ALA A 171 -12.53 -13.83 3.46
CA ALA A 171 -11.42 -13.51 4.35
C ALA A 171 -10.82 -14.78 4.97
N ALA A 172 -11.65 -15.77 5.30
CA ALA A 172 -11.21 -17.06 5.81
C ALA A 172 -10.50 -17.91 4.76
N HIS A 173 -10.88 -17.79 3.48
CA HIS A 173 -10.17 -18.40 2.37
C HIS A 173 -8.79 -17.78 2.19
N ALA A 174 -8.71 -16.44 2.15
CA ALA A 174 -7.47 -15.72 1.95
C ALA A 174 -6.50 -15.79 3.16
N ASN A 175 -7.02 -15.94 4.38
CA ASN A 175 -6.24 -15.78 5.61
C ASN A 175 -6.41 -16.98 6.56
N LYS A 176 -6.03 -18.18 6.08
CA LYS A 176 -6.18 -19.43 6.84
C LYS A 176 -5.55 -19.39 8.22
N ALA A 177 -4.41 -18.74 8.40
CA ALA A 177 -3.74 -18.64 9.69
C ALA A 177 -4.57 -17.90 10.76
N ILE A 178 -5.43 -16.96 10.36
CA ILE A 178 -6.28 -16.18 11.28
C ILE A 178 -7.59 -16.92 11.58
N PHE A 179 -8.20 -17.51 10.55
CA PHE A 179 -9.52 -18.14 10.66
C PHE A 179 -9.46 -19.63 11.03
N TYR A 180 -8.30 -20.28 10.87
CA TYR A 180 -8.07 -21.69 11.17
C TYR A 180 -6.73 -21.92 11.92
N PRO A 181 -6.51 -21.28 13.09
CA PRO A 181 -5.27 -21.46 13.85
C PRO A 181 -5.09 -22.94 14.22
N GLY A 182 -3.95 -23.52 13.84
CA GLY A 182 -3.68 -24.96 14.04
C GLY A 182 -4.66 -25.88 13.29
N GLY A 183 -5.30 -25.39 12.23
CA GLY A 183 -6.29 -26.14 11.44
C GLY A 183 -7.70 -26.16 12.03
N GLN A 184 -7.92 -25.57 13.21
CA GLN A 184 -9.23 -25.53 13.87
C GLN A 184 -9.95 -24.22 13.57
N ALA A 185 -11.24 -24.29 13.26
CA ALA A 185 -12.02 -23.10 12.92
C ALA A 185 -12.13 -22.15 14.12
N ALA A 186 -11.67 -20.91 13.95
CA ALA A 186 -11.73 -19.89 14.98
C ALA A 186 -13.16 -19.36 15.20
N THR A 187 -13.48 -19.01 16.44
CA THR A 187 -14.72 -18.30 16.76
C THR A 187 -14.62 -16.82 16.40
N VAL A 188 -15.77 -16.16 16.30
CA VAL A 188 -15.84 -14.70 16.11
C VAL A 188 -15.06 -13.95 17.18
N GLY A 189 -15.23 -14.33 18.45
CA GLY A 189 -14.50 -13.72 19.57
C GLY A 189 -12.99 -13.92 19.47
N GLN A 190 -12.53 -15.07 18.99
CA GLN A 190 -11.10 -15.34 18.78
C GLN A 190 -10.52 -14.49 17.64
N VAL A 191 -11.22 -14.37 16.52
CA VAL A 191 -10.78 -13.52 15.39
C VAL A 191 -10.77 -12.05 15.81
N TYR A 192 -11.82 -11.58 16.49
CA TYR A 192 -11.88 -10.22 17.02
C TYR A 192 -10.70 -9.96 17.97
N ALA A 193 -10.49 -10.81 18.98
CA ALA A 193 -9.39 -10.66 19.91
C ALA A 193 -8.02 -10.67 19.22
N ASN A 194 -7.81 -11.53 18.21
CA ASN A 194 -6.56 -11.58 17.46
C ASN A 194 -6.31 -10.26 16.70
N LEU A 195 -7.32 -9.75 15.99
CA LEU A 195 -7.19 -8.53 15.20
C LEU A 195 -7.05 -7.27 16.07
N THR A 196 -7.70 -7.22 17.23
CA THR A 196 -7.70 -6.04 18.11
C THR A 196 -6.55 -6.01 19.12
N LYS A 197 -6.02 -7.17 19.54
CA LYS A 197 -4.92 -7.29 20.53
C LYS A 197 -3.66 -6.53 20.13
N VAL A 198 -3.43 -6.34 18.83
CA VAL A 198 -2.14 -5.86 18.30
C VAL A 198 -2.07 -4.33 18.19
N ALA A 199 -3.19 -3.61 18.29
CA ALA A 199 -3.20 -2.14 18.19
C ALA A 199 -2.92 -1.42 19.53
N GLY A 200 -3.05 -2.13 20.66
CA GLY A 200 -2.95 -1.56 22.00
C GLY A 200 -4.16 -0.69 22.39
N SER A 201 -4.35 -0.48 23.69
CA SER A 201 -5.41 0.37 24.26
C SER A 201 -5.16 1.84 23.93
N ALA A 202 -5.57 2.30 22.74
CA ALA A 202 -5.62 3.72 22.44
C ALA A 202 -7.00 4.27 22.84
N ALA A 203 -7.00 5.46 23.44
CA ALA A 203 -8.21 6.21 23.80
C ALA A 203 -9.08 6.51 22.54
N PRO A 204 -10.39 6.80 22.72
CA PRO A 204 -11.26 7.21 21.61
C PRO A 204 -10.62 8.34 20.80
N ILE A 205 -10.65 8.22 19.48
CA ILE A 205 -10.09 9.23 18.57
C ILE A 205 -11.10 10.39 18.46
N GLU A 206 -10.79 11.51 19.10
CA GLU A 206 -11.48 12.77 18.82
C GLU A 206 -10.86 13.45 17.58
N PRO A 207 -11.66 13.99 16.65
CA PRO A 207 -11.14 14.72 15.51
C PRO A 207 -10.45 16.02 15.96
N ALA A 208 -9.18 16.18 15.59
CA ALA A 208 -8.43 17.41 15.84
C ALA A 208 -8.98 18.58 14.99
N PRO A 209 -9.01 19.82 15.53
CA PRO A 209 -9.44 20.99 14.77
C PRO A 209 -8.48 21.28 13.60
N ALA A 210 -9.04 21.55 12.42
CA ALA A 210 -8.29 21.86 11.22
C ALA A 210 -7.37 23.09 11.41
N GLN A 211 -6.08 22.93 11.13
CA GLN A 211 -5.10 24.02 11.05
C GLN A 211 -4.80 24.31 9.56
N PRO A 212 -4.59 25.59 9.18
CA PRO A 212 -4.30 25.95 7.80
C PRO A 212 -2.93 25.41 7.34
N SER A 213 -2.89 24.81 6.15
CA SER A 213 -1.70 24.24 5.52
C SER A 213 -0.80 25.32 4.90
N GLU A 214 0.49 25.34 5.25
CA GLU A 214 1.49 26.16 4.54
C GLU A 214 1.95 25.45 3.26
N ASP A 215 1.49 25.96 2.11
CA ASP A 215 1.71 25.43 0.76
C ASP A 215 3.19 25.41 0.28
N GLY A 216 4.12 26.02 1.02
CA GLY A 216 5.51 26.27 0.58
C GLY A 216 6.42 25.04 0.56
N GLY A 217 6.26 24.10 1.50
CA GLY A 217 7.13 22.92 1.59
C GLY A 217 6.92 21.90 0.47
N PHE A 218 5.76 21.92 -0.18
CA PHE A 218 5.35 20.95 -1.19
C PHE A 218 6.00 21.20 -2.56
N ILE A 219 6.09 22.46 -3.00
CA ILE A 219 6.74 22.84 -4.26
C ILE A 219 8.23 22.42 -4.25
N GLN A 220 8.88 22.57 -3.09
CA GLN A 220 10.29 22.23 -2.89
C GLN A 220 10.53 20.71 -2.92
N TYR A 221 9.59 19.92 -2.41
CA TYR A 221 9.67 18.46 -2.43
C TYR A 221 9.40 17.86 -3.83
N ALA A 222 8.35 18.34 -4.50
CA ALA A 222 7.99 17.87 -5.84
C ALA A 222 9.08 18.19 -6.87
N SER A 223 9.73 19.36 -6.74
CA SER A 223 10.88 19.73 -7.57
C SER A 223 12.11 18.86 -7.30
N ALA A 224 12.41 18.53 -6.03
CA ALA A 224 13.51 17.62 -5.69
C ALA A 224 13.33 16.22 -6.29
N ARG A 225 12.12 15.65 -6.23
CA ARG A 225 11.82 14.32 -6.82
C ARG A 225 11.85 14.32 -8.35
N ALA A 226 11.41 15.39 -8.99
CA ALA A 226 11.51 15.52 -10.45
C ALA A 226 12.97 15.53 -10.90
N LEU A 227 13.85 16.18 -10.15
CA LEU A 227 15.29 16.23 -10.40
C LEU A 227 15.95 14.86 -10.21
N ASP A 228 15.62 14.13 -9.14
CA ASP A 228 16.13 12.76 -8.92
C ASP A 228 15.72 11.81 -10.05
N HIS A 229 14.48 11.92 -10.52
CA HIS A 229 13.97 11.10 -11.62
C HIS A 229 14.69 11.42 -12.94
N GLN A 230 14.96 12.70 -13.19
CA GLN A 230 15.71 13.15 -14.35
C GLN A 230 17.17 12.71 -14.29
N ALA A 231 17.79 12.72 -13.10
CA ALA A 231 19.15 12.23 -12.89
C ALA A 231 19.25 10.71 -13.15
N GLN A 232 18.30 9.92 -12.66
CA GLN A 232 18.24 8.48 -12.93
C GLN A 232 18.04 8.16 -14.43
N GLN A 233 17.21 8.95 -15.12
CA GLN A 233 17.02 8.80 -16.57
C GLN A 233 18.30 9.16 -17.35
N ALA A 234 18.99 10.23 -16.97
CA ALA A 234 20.25 10.63 -17.59
C ALA A 234 21.34 9.55 -17.38
N GLU A 235 21.37 8.93 -16.20
CA GLU A 235 22.29 7.84 -15.89
C GLU A 235 22.00 6.59 -16.75
N LEU A 236 20.73 6.20 -16.90
CA LEU A 236 20.33 5.09 -17.78
C LEU A 236 20.69 5.34 -19.25
N VAL A 237 20.46 6.55 -19.76
CA VAL A 237 20.85 6.93 -21.13
C VAL A 237 22.36 6.87 -21.29
N SER A 238 23.12 7.35 -20.30
CA SER A 238 24.58 7.28 -20.32
C SER A 238 25.11 5.84 -20.29
N MET A 239 24.42 4.92 -19.60
CA MET A 239 24.77 3.50 -19.57
C MET A 239 24.50 2.83 -20.92
N ILE A 240 23.37 3.15 -21.57
CA ILE A 240 23.04 2.68 -22.92
C ILE A 240 24.05 3.19 -23.94
N LEU A 241 24.39 4.49 -23.92
CA LEU A 241 25.35 5.09 -24.85
C LEU A 241 26.77 4.52 -24.65
N ARG A 242 27.21 4.29 -23.41
CA ARG A 242 28.49 3.61 -23.13
C ARG A 242 28.50 2.15 -23.61
N SER A 243 27.38 1.44 -23.48
CA SER A 243 27.26 0.07 -24.00
C SER A 243 27.34 0.01 -25.53
N ALA A 244 26.74 0.99 -26.22
CA ALA A 244 26.79 1.12 -27.68
C ALA A 244 28.19 1.52 -28.18
N GLN A 245 28.91 2.39 -27.47
CA GLN A 245 30.29 2.75 -27.81
C GLN A 245 31.27 1.58 -27.59
N SER A 246 31.06 0.77 -26.55
CA SER A 246 31.87 -0.44 -26.32
C SER A 246 31.68 -1.53 -27.38
N SER A 247 30.58 -1.48 -28.15
CA SER A 247 30.34 -2.40 -29.27
C SER A 247 30.99 -1.95 -30.57
N ASP A 248 31.33 -0.67 -30.72
CA ASP A 248 32.01 -0.11 -31.90
C ASP A 248 33.55 -0.23 -31.81
N GLU A 249 34.13 -0.35 -30.61
CA GLU A 249 35.59 -0.53 -30.44
C GLU A 249 36.09 -1.97 -30.69
N MET A 250 35.22 -2.96 -30.83
CA MET A 250 35.61 -4.35 -31.17
C MET A 250 35.42 -4.68 -32.67
N GLY A 251 35.75 -3.72 -33.52
CA GLY A 251 35.41 -3.73 -34.93
C GLY A 251 36.53 -3.98 -35.94
N VAL A 252 37.70 -4.59 -35.64
CA VAL A 252 38.62 -5.07 -36.71
C VAL A 252 39.41 -6.33 -36.31
N GLY A 253 38.97 -7.50 -36.77
CA GLY A 253 39.86 -8.60 -37.17
C GLY A 253 40.01 -9.83 -36.26
N ALA A 254 39.08 -10.80 -36.34
CA ALA A 254 39.37 -12.25 -36.38
C ALA A 254 38.08 -13.05 -36.64
N ARG A 255 38.10 -13.97 -37.61
CA ARG A 255 36.97 -14.81 -38.02
C ARG A 255 36.75 -16.00 -37.07
N LEU A 256 35.46 -16.22 -36.76
CA LEU A 256 34.73 -17.48 -36.51
C LEU A 256 35.14 -18.38 -35.31
N THR A 257 34.26 -18.49 -34.30
CA THR A 257 33.40 -19.67 -34.01
C THR A 257 32.73 -19.52 -32.63
N GLY A 258 31.46 -19.94 -32.49
CA GLY A 258 30.86 -20.23 -31.17
C GLY A 258 29.46 -19.65 -30.90
N SER A 259 28.47 -20.02 -31.71
CA SER A 259 27.05 -19.89 -31.37
C SER A 259 26.67 -20.94 -30.32
N PHE A 260 26.00 -20.53 -29.23
CA PHE A 260 25.11 -21.40 -28.45
C PHE A 260 23.96 -20.59 -27.82
N PHE A 261 22.93 -20.29 -28.61
CA PHE A 261 21.55 -20.34 -28.12
C PHE A 261 20.74 -21.17 -29.11
N THR A 262 20.58 -22.45 -28.80
CA THR A 262 19.91 -23.43 -29.65
C THR A 262 18.39 -23.26 -29.55
N THR A 263 17.74 -23.38 -30.70
CA THR A 263 16.31 -23.29 -31.01
C THR A 263 15.38 -24.24 -30.21
N GLU A 264 15.91 -25.06 -29.31
CA GLU A 264 15.14 -26.00 -28.48
C GLU A 264 14.53 -25.35 -27.21
N MET A 265 15.09 -24.25 -26.68
CA MET A 265 14.52 -23.57 -25.50
C MET A 265 13.27 -22.72 -25.83
N LEU A 266 13.13 -22.30 -27.09
CA LEU A 266 11.94 -21.62 -27.62
C LEU A 266 10.78 -22.59 -27.89
N LYS A 267 11.00 -23.90 -27.80
CA LYS A 267 9.96 -24.93 -27.98
C LYS A 267 9.24 -25.27 -26.67
N VAL A 268 9.95 -25.23 -25.54
CA VAL A 268 9.43 -25.55 -24.19
C VAL A 268 8.47 -24.49 -23.63
N LEU A 269 8.49 -23.25 -24.14
CA LEU A 269 7.56 -22.18 -23.75
C LEU A 269 6.30 -22.08 -24.62
N SER A 270 6.15 -22.95 -25.64
CA SER A 270 4.96 -22.97 -26.51
C SER A 270 4.00 -24.14 -26.28
N GLU A 271 4.39 -25.19 -25.54
CA GLU A 271 3.56 -26.40 -25.34
C GLU A 271 2.96 -26.58 -23.93
N SER A 272 3.09 -25.62 -23.02
CA SER A 272 2.43 -25.67 -21.69
C SER A 272 1.14 -24.84 -21.59
N ARG A 273 0.60 -24.38 -22.74
CA ARG A 273 -0.83 -24.12 -22.90
C ARG A 273 -1.39 -25.21 -23.81
N HIS A 274 -1.94 -26.26 -23.20
CA HIS A 274 -3.05 -27.13 -23.64
C HIS A 274 -2.98 -28.44 -22.84
N SER A 275 -3.31 -28.36 -21.55
CA SER A 275 -4.01 -29.38 -20.75
C SER A 275 -4.41 -28.77 -19.41
#